data_AF-A0AB35RB75-F1
#
_entry.id   AF-A0AB35RB75-F1
#
_cell.length_a   1.000
_cell.length_b   1.000
_cell.length_c   1.000
_cell.angle_alpha   90.00
_cell.angle_beta   90.00
_cell.angle_gamma   90.00
#
_symmetry.space_group_name_H-M   'P 1'
#
loop_
_entity.id
_entity.type
_entity.pdbx_description
1 polymer ?
#
loop_
_entity_poly.entity_id
_entity_poly.type
_entity_poly.pdbx_seq_one_letter_code
_entity_poly.pdbx_strand_id
1 'polypeptide(L)' 'MPCGGTHLRTTGEVGRIRLKRNNIGAHKERVEIYLGRR' A
#
# COMPACT_ATOMS: atom_id res chain seq x y z
N MET A 1 -7.36 -12.81 6.67
CA MET A 1 -6.39 -13.26 5.64
C MET A 1 -5.33 -14.09 6.35
N PRO A 2 -5.24 -15.41 6.12
CA PRO A 2 -4.12 -16.17 6.65
C PRO A 2 -2.83 -15.70 5.96
N CYS A 3 -1.85 -15.28 6.74
CA CYS A 3 -0.54 -14.87 6.25
C CYS A 3 0.53 -15.31 7.25
N GLY A 4 1.68 -15.75 6.76
CA GLY A 4 2.84 -16.17 7.57
C GLY A 4 3.95 -15.12 7.61
N GLY A 5 3.62 -13.86 7.30
CA GLY A 5 4.58 -12.76 7.24
C GLY A 5 4.82 -12.11 8.60
N THR A 6 5.96 -11.45 8.74
CA THR A 6 6.23 -10.56 9.89
C THR A 6 5.48 -9.25 9.67
N HIS A 7 4.45 -9.00 10.47
CA HIS A 7 3.64 -7.78 10.41
C HIS A 7 3.90 -6.86 11.59
N LEU A 8 3.61 -5.58 11.40
CA LEU A 8 3.53 -4.59 12.47
C LEU A 8 2.36 -4.93 13.39
N ARG A 9 2.45 -4.49 14.65
CA ARG A 9 1.40 -4.78 15.64
C ARG A 9 0.19 -3.86 15.47
N THR A 10 0.43 -2.65 14.98
CA THR A 10 -0.60 -1.63 14.75
C THR A 10 -0.42 -0.97 13.38
N THR A 11 -1.52 -0.47 12.81
CA THR A 11 -1.50 0.17 11.47
C THR A 11 -0.76 1.50 11.45
N GLY A 12 -0.70 2.21 12.59
CA GLY A 12 0.00 3.50 12.70
C GLY A 12 1.51 3.41 12.49
N GLU A 13 2.10 2.24 12.76
CA GLU A 13 3.54 1.99 12.56
C GLU A 13 3.97 2.06 11.08
N VAL A 14 3.03 1.91 10.13
CA VAL A 14 3.29 2.04 8.69
C VAL A 14 3.63 3.49 8.31
N GLY A 15 3.12 4.48 9.05
CA GLY A 15 3.34 5.90 8.79
C GLY A 15 2.43 6.48 7.68
N ARG A 16 2.82 7.65 7.14
CA ARG A 16 2.03 8.35 6.11
C ARG A 16 2.13 7.61 4.77
N ILE A 17 1.00 7.47 4.09
CA ILE A 17 0.91 6.80 2.79
C ILE A 17 0.62 7.83 1.70
N ARG A 18 1.31 7.72 0.57
CA ARG A 18 1.03 8.47 -0.66
C ARG A 18 0.61 7.50 -1.76
N LEU A 19 -0.38 7.90 -2.55
CA LEU A 19 -0.96 7.07 -3.61
C LEU A 19 -0.75 7.72 -4.97
N LYS A 20 -0.41 6.90 -5.97
CA LYS A 20 -0.46 7.28 -7.38
C LYS A 20 -1.31 6.25 -8.13
N ARG A 21 -2.31 6.75 -8.86
CA ARG A 21 -3.29 5.93 -9.60
C ARG A 21 -2.94 5.92 -11.09
N ASN A 22 -2.99 4.75 -11.72
CA ASN A 22 -2.75 4.58 -13.14
C ASN A 22 -3.73 3.56 -13.74
N ASN A 23 -4.51 3.97 -14.74
CA ASN A 23 -5.39 3.06 -15.48
C ASN A 23 -4.57 2.31 -16.53
N ILE A 24 -4.45 0.99 -16.38
CA ILE A 24 -3.65 0.15 -17.28
C ILE A 24 -4.50 -0.54 -18.36
N GLY A 25 -5.77 -0.16 -18.49
CA GLY A 25 -6.75 -0.78 -19.38
C GLY A 25 -7.31 -2.10 -18.82
N ALA A 26 -8.11 -2.80 -19.64
CA ALA A 26 -8.70 -4.10 -19.31
C ALA A 26 -9.50 -4.14 -18.00
N HIS A 27 -10.22 -3.06 -17.68
CA HIS A 27 -10.94 -2.88 -16.40
C HIS A 27 -10.04 -3.00 -15.16
N LYS A 28 -8.75 -2.70 -15.29
CA LYS A 28 -7.76 -2.77 -14.20
C LYS A 28 -7.17 -1.39 -13.92
N GLU A 29 -7.03 -1.11 -12.63
CA GLU A 29 -6.30 0.02 -12.11
C GLU A 29 -5.05 -0.47 -11.38
N ARG A 30 -3.93 0.20 -11.62
CA ARG A 30 -2.72 0.04 -10.81
C ARG A 30 -2.66 1.18 -9.80
N VAL A 31 -2.65 0.82 -8.52
CA VAL A 31 -2.42 1.75 -7.43
C VAL A 31 -0.99 1.55 -6.92
N GLU A 32 -0.14 2.53 -7.17
CA GLU A 32 1.22 2.59 -6.62
C GLU A 32 1.15 3.21 -5.22
N ILE A 33 1.70 2.52 -4.23
CA ILE A 33 1.67 2.91 -2.82
C ILE A 33 3.10 3.23 -2.37
N TYR A 34 3.28 4.42 -1.78
CA TYR A 34 4.56 4.87 -1.25
C TYR A 34 4.44 5.21 0.23
N LEU A 35 5.45 4.81 1.01
CA LEU A 35 5.60 5.28 2.39
C LEU A 35 6.30 6.65 2.36
N GLY A 36 5.70 7.63 3.01
CA GLY A 36 6.31 8.95 3.17
C GLY A 36 7.53 8.87 4.08
N ARG A 37 8.67 9.40 3.63
CA ARG A 37 9.79 9.69 4.55
C ARG A 37 9.36 10.81 5.49
N ARG A 38 9.69 10.64 6.78
CA ARG A 38 9.72 11.71 7.76
C ARG A 38 11.02 12.48 7.62
#